data_AF-A0A923V4H5-F1
#
_entry.id   AF-A0A923V4H5-F1
#
_cell.length_a   1.000
_cell.length_b   1.000
_cell.length_c   1.000
_cell.angle_alpha   90.00
_cell.angle_beta   90.00
_cell.angle_gamma   90.00
#
_symmetry.space_group_name_H-M   'P 1'
#
loop_
_entity.id
_entity.type
_entity.pdbx_description
1 polymer ?
#
loop_
_entity_poly.entity_id
_entity_poly.type
_entity_poly.pdbx_seq_one_letter_code
_entity_poly.pdbx_strand_id
1 'polypeptide(L)' 'MKSAIQNLNQVVDNVNGKVGVPILLYFLGVPGGLVILIWLFFFRGK' A
#
# COMPACT_ATOMS: atom_id res chain seq x y z
N MET A 1 19.13 -16.00 -12.13
CA MET A 1 19.35 -14.61 -11.67
C MET A 1 18.20 -13.65 -12.03
N LYS A 2 17.66 -13.62 -13.25
CA LYS A 2 16.50 -12.75 -13.59
C LYS A 2 15.23 -13.02 -12.77
N SER A 3 15.01 -14.27 -12.35
CA SER A 3 13.83 -14.69 -11.56
C SER A 3 13.78 -14.09 -10.15
N ALA A 4 14.93 -13.89 -9.50
CA ALA A 4 14.98 -13.31 -8.15
C ALA A 4 14.64 -11.81 -8.14
N ILE A 5 15.06 -11.09 -9.17
CA ILE A 5 14.79 -9.65 -9.32
C ILE A 5 13.30 -9.40 -9.64
N GLN A 6 12.67 -10.27 -10.41
CA GLN A 6 11.23 -10.17 -10.69
C GLN A 6 10.38 -10.37 -9.43
N ASN A 7 10.73 -11.34 -8.57
CA ASN A 7 10.07 -11.52 -7.28
C ASN A 7 10.25 -10.32 -6.35
N LEU A 8 11.44 -9.73 -6.33
CA LEU A 8 11.72 -8.51 -5.56
C LEU A 8 10.88 -7.33 -6.03
N ASN A 9 10.80 -7.08 -7.34
CA ASN A 9 9.96 -6.02 -7.88
C ASN A 9 8.49 -6.24 -7.53
N GLN A 10 7.97 -7.47 -7.63
CA GLN A 10 6.59 -7.76 -7.24
C GLN A 10 6.33 -7.56 -5.73
N VAL A 11 7.29 -7.87 -4.87
CA VAL A 11 7.17 -7.60 -3.42
C VAL A 11 7.18 -6.11 -3.16
N VAL A 12 8.09 -5.36 -3.79
CA VAL A 12 8.18 -3.91 -3.67
C VAL A 12 6.90 -3.23 -4.15
N ASP A 13 6.38 -3.59 -5.32
CA ASP A 13 5.15 -3.03 -5.88
C ASP A 13 3.93 -3.32 -5.01
N ASN A 14 3.84 -4.52 -4.43
CA ASN A 14 2.78 -4.88 -3.48
C ASN A 14 2.85 -4.07 -2.19
N VAL A 15 4.06 -3.84 -1.65
CA VAL A 15 4.24 -3.03 -0.44
C VAL A 15 3.94 -1.55 -0.75
N ASN A 16 4.37 -1.06 -1.91
CA ASN A 16 4.17 0.33 -2.32
C ASN A 16 2.67 0.62 -2.57
N GLY A 17 1.93 -0.29 -3.19
CA GLY A 17 0.48 -0.16 -3.38
C GLY A 17 -0.32 -0.17 -2.07
N LYS A 18 0.13 -0.97 -1.09
CA LYS A 18 -0.53 -1.11 0.22
C LYS A 18 -0.36 0.10 1.14
N VAL A 19 0.68 0.89 0.94
CA VAL A 19 1.01 2.05 1.79
C VAL A 19 0.83 3.37 1.05
N GLY A 20 1.13 3.40 -0.25
CA GLY A 20 1.01 4.59 -1.10
C GLY A 20 -0.43 5.08 -1.25
N VAL A 21 -1.40 4.17 -1.43
CA VAL A 21 -2.82 4.55 -1.58
C VAL A 21 -3.38 5.25 -0.33
N PRO A 22 -3.23 4.70 0.90
CA PRO A 22 -3.63 5.40 2.13
C PRO A 22 -2.98 6.78 2.28
N ILE A 23 -1.69 6.88 1.99
CA ILE A 23 -0.95 8.14 2.09
C ILE A 23 -1.53 9.17 1.10
N LEU A 24 -1.80 8.76 -0.14
CA LEU A 24 -2.40 9.63 -1.14
C LEU A 24 -3.79 10.14 -0.69
N LEU A 25 -4.61 9.26 -0.13
CA LEU A 25 -5.92 9.62 0.43
C LEU A 25 -5.80 10.65 1.55
N TYR A 26 -4.81 10.50 2.42
CA TYR A 26 -4.54 11.48 3.47
C TYR A 26 -4.18 12.87 2.90
N PHE A 27 -3.33 12.92 1.87
CA PHE A 27 -2.98 14.17 1.19
C PHE A 27 -4.16 14.80 0.42
N LEU A 28 -5.13 14.00 -0.04
CA LEU A 28 -6.37 14.47 -0.66
C LEU A 28 -7.39 15.02 0.35
N GLY A 29 -7.04 15.12 1.63
CA GLY A 29 -7.89 15.67 2.68
C GLY A 29 -8.82 14.65 3.33
N VAL A 30 -8.62 13.35 3.09
CA VAL A 30 -9.35 12.31 3.81
C VAL A 30 -8.91 12.31 5.28
N PRO A 31 -9.83 12.39 6.24
CA PRO A 31 -9.51 12.36 7.66
C PRO A 31 -8.63 11.15 8.01
N GLY A 32 -7.54 11.38 8.75
CA GLY A 32 -6.56 10.34 9.07
C GLY A 32 -7.18 9.10 9.75
N GLY A 33 -8.24 9.28 10.56
CA GLY A 33 -8.99 8.17 11.14
C GLY A 33 -9.65 7.27 10.08
N LEU A 34 -10.25 7.85 9.04
CA LEU A 34 -10.83 7.09 7.92
C LEU A 34 -9.73 6.44 7.06
N VAL A 35 -8.62 7.13 6.84
CA VAL A 35 -7.46 6.56 6.11
C VAL A 35 -6.93 5.32 6.82
N ILE A 36 -6.75 5.39 8.14
CA ILE A 36 -6.30 4.27 8.96
C ILE A 36 -7.33 3.13 8.94
N LEU A 37 -8.62 3.43 9.05
CA LEU A 37 -9.67 2.42 8.95
C LEU A 37 -9.65 1.72 7.58
N ILE A 38 -9.65 2.48 6.48
CA ILE A 38 -9.59 1.91 5.13
C ILE A 38 -8.29 1.10 4.95
N TRP A 39 -7.18 1.60 5.46
CA TRP A 39 -5.90 0.87 5.44
C TRP A 39 -6.00 -0.46 6.19
N LEU A 40 -6.54 -0.46 7.41
CA LEU A 40 -6.69 -1.66 8.24
C LEU A 40 -7.68 -2.68 7.68
N PHE A 41 -8.71 -2.26 6.95
CA PHE A 41 -9.76 -3.15 6.41
C PHE A 41 -9.49 -3.61 4.97
N PHE A 42 -8.85 -2.80 4.12
CA PHE A 42 -8.68 -3.09 2.69
C PHE A 42 -7.23 -3.33 2.27
N PHE A 43 -6.25 -2.73 2.96
CA PHE A 43 -4.84 -2.77 2.55
C PHE A 43 -3.96 -3.59 3.52
N ARG A 44 -4.41 -3.80 4.76
CA ARG A 44 -3.75 -4.63 5.79
C ARG A 44 -4.10 -6.10 5.57
N GLY A 45 -3.44 -6.72 4.60
CA GLY A 45 -3.29 -8.18 4.54
C GLY A 45 -4.36 -8.95 3.76
N LYS A 46 -4.18 -9.01 2.44
CA LYS A 46 -3.99 -10.23 1.64
C LYS A 46 -2.93 -9.90 0.58
#